data_AF-A0A7X7ZFF4-F1
#
_entry.id   AF-A0A7X7ZFF4-F1
#
_cell.length_a   1.000
_cell.length_b   1.000
_cell.length_c   1.000
_cell.angle_alpha   90.00
_cell.angle_beta   90.00
_cell.angle_gamma   90.00
#
_symmetry.space_group_name_H-M   'P 1'
#
loop_
_entity.id
_entity.type
_entity.pdbx_description
1 polymer ?
#
loop_
_entity_poly.entity_id
_entity_poly.type
_entity_poly.pdbx_seq_one_letter_code
_entity_poly.pdbx_strand_id
1 'polypeptide(L)'
;MKKRHKNKNGFTLAELLIVTAIIGVLAAVSIPIFTASLKKTKETACMANRRSLLAAFRTSEMLNPGGSEQDWINDAAKSVEGTVNGNQVSGICPEGGTYTITLFKDNTVTITCSKHTDDAETFASNMGEIIIKNISQITRQTSDGNTQALTEYLKNGKQIDSDSPEEAFNSGITESWTHAINQKLKLTSSRMWMIKKSGDSYIMYMTEGTVKPTSSGQTVTVTKYTYNSDGSVKSKETAEVTTASIGSGSSAYIVLKEK
;
A
#
# COMPACT_ATOMS: atom_id res chain seq x y z
N MET A 1 70.67 -39.46 -13.52
CA MET A 1 69.38 -38.95 -13.01
C MET A 1 69.21 -37.49 -13.43
N LYS A 2 68.24 -37.20 -14.33
CA LYS A 2 68.03 -35.86 -14.92
C LYS A 2 67.11 -35.04 -13.99
N LYS A 3 67.63 -34.00 -13.33
CA LYS A 3 66.83 -33.10 -12.46
C LYS A 3 65.92 -32.23 -13.31
N ARG A 4 64.60 -32.45 -13.23
CA ARG A 4 63.57 -31.54 -13.78
C ARG A 4 63.50 -30.29 -12.90
N HIS A 5 63.96 -29.14 -13.41
CA HIS A 5 63.59 -27.85 -12.82
C HIS A 5 62.08 -27.65 -13.00
N LYS A 6 61.32 -27.70 -11.91
CA LYS A 6 59.91 -27.27 -11.92
C LYS A 6 59.91 -25.75 -12.00
N ASN A 7 59.58 -25.19 -13.17
CA ASN A 7 59.25 -23.77 -13.31
C ASN A 7 58.10 -23.44 -12.36
N LYS A 8 58.40 -22.75 -11.26
CA LYS A 8 57.41 -22.14 -10.39
C LYS A 8 57.19 -20.72 -10.90
N ASN A 9 56.30 -20.57 -11.88
CA ASN A 9 55.82 -19.26 -12.30
C ASN A 9 54.85 -18.77 -11.20
N GLY A 10 55.33 -17.93 -10.29
CA GLY A 10 54.49 -17.22 -9.33
C GLY A 10 53.83 -16.00 -9.98
N PHE A 11 52.64 -15.63 -9.51
CA PHE A 11 51.97 -14.39 -9.91
C PHE A 11 52.86 -13.18 -9.60
N THR A 12 52.97 -12.24 -10.55
CA THR A 12 53.63 -10.97 -10.30
C THR A 12 52.72 -10.05 -9.48
N LEU A 13 53.30 -9.17 -8.66
CA LEU A 13 52.57 -8.13 -7.93
C LEU A 13 51.74 -7.24 -8.86
N ALA A 14 52.28 -6.93 -10.05
CA ALA A 14 51.59 -6.12 -11.05
C ALA A 14 50.35 -6.80 -11.63
N GLU A 15 50.40 -8.11 -11.91
CA GLU A 15 49.24 -8.87 -12.38
C GLU A 15 48.11 -8.88 -11.35
N LEU A 16 48.44 -9.06 -10.07
CA LEU A 16 47.44 -9.02 -9.01
C LEU A 16 46.81 -7.63 -8.84
N LEU A 17 47.60 -6.56 -8.98
CA LEU A 17 47.12 -5.18 -8.87
C LEU A 17 46.15 -4.79 -9.99
N ILE A 18 46.43 -5.17 -11.24
CA ILE A 18 45.53 -4.86 -12.36
C ILE A 18 44.21 -5.63 -12.22
N VAL A 19 44.27 -6.90 -11.81
CA VAL A 19 43.07 -7.73 -11.63
C VAL A 19 42.17 -7.16 -10.53
N THR A 20 42.74 -6.80 -9.38
CA THR A 20 41.97 -6.21 -8.27
C THR A 20 41.40 -4.83 -8.63
N ALA A 21 42.11 -4.03 -9.43
CA ALA A 21 41.59 -2.76 -9.94
C ALA A 21 40.35 -2.96 -10.84
N ILE A 22 40.38 -3.92 -11.76
CA ILE A 22 39.24 -4.23 -12.65
C ILE A 22 38.05 -4.77 -11.83
N ILE A 23 38.29 -5.72 -10.91
CA ILE A 23 37.24 -6.25 -10.03
C ILE A 23 36.63 -5.13 -9.18
N GLY A 24 37.45 -4.18 -8.71
CA GLY A 24 37.00 -3.03 -7.94
C GLY A 24 36.00 -2.16 -8.72
N VAL A 25 36.30 -1.84 -9.99
CA VAL A 25 35.39 -1.07 -10.84
C VAL A 25 34.08 -1.81 -11.10
N LEU A 26 34.15 -3.11 -11.41
CA LEU A 26 32.95 -3.93 -11.63
C LEU A 26 32.07 -4.03 -10.37
N ALA A 27 32.70 -4.24 -9.20
CA ALA A 27 31.99 -4.32 -7.93
C ALA A 27 31.31 -2.99 -7.56
N ALA A 28 31.98 -1.85 -7.81
CA ALA A 28 31.45 -0.53 -7.50
C ALA A 28 30.11 -0.22 -8.20
N VAL A 29 29.94 -0.66 -9.46
CA VAL A 29 28.68 -0.50 -10.21
C VAL A 29 27.68 -1.61 -9.87
N SER A 30 28.15 -2.84 -9.71
CA SER A 30 27.28 -4.01 -9.55
C SER A 30 26.57 -4.06 -8.20
N ILE A 31 27.27 -3.70 -7.11
CA ILE A 31 26.72 -3.76 -5.74
C ILE A 31 25.43 -2.93 -5.57
N PRO A 32 25.39 -1.63 -5.94
CA PRO A 32 24.17 -0.83 -5.75
C PRO A 32 23.00 -1.33 -6.60
N ILE A 33 23.24 -1.71 -7.85
CA ILE A 33 22.20 -2.24 -8.75
C ILE A 33 21.63 -3.55 -8.21
N PHE A 34 22.52 -4.48 -7.83
CA PHE A 34 22.12 -5.76 -7.27
C PHE A 34 21.35 -5.58 -5.96
N THR A 35 21.80 -4.69 -5.08
CA THR A 35 21.13 -4.41 -3.80
C THR A 35 19.73 -3.84 -4.00
N ALA A 36 19.55 -2.91 -4.96
CA ALA A 36 18.24 -2.36 -5.29
C ALA A 36 17.30 -3.43 -5.89
N SER A 37 17.82 -4.26 -6.80
CA SER A 37 17.06 -5.36 -7.42
C SER A 37 16.64 -6.41 -6.38
N LEU A 38 17.54 -6.77 -5.46
CA LEU A 38 17.23 -7.67 -4.35
C LEU A 38 16.12 -7.11 -3.46
N LYS A 39 16.17 -5.82 -3.09
CA LYS A 39 15.13 -5.19 -2.28
C LYS A 39 13.75 -5.28 -2.96
N LYS A 40 13.67 -4.92 -4.24
CA LYS A 40 12.43 -5.01 -5.03
C LYS A 40 11.89 -6.44 -5.14
N THR A 41 12.79 -7.41 -5.29
CA THR A 41 12.43 -8.84 -5.34
C THR A 41 11.84 -9.31 -4.01
N LYS A 42 12.43 -8.90 -2.88
CA LYS A 42 11.93 -9.24 -1.54
C LYS A 42 10.55 -8.64 -1.27
N GLU A 43 10.32 -7.40 -1.71
CA GLU A 43 9.01 -6.74 -1.61
C GLU A 43 7.94 -7.46 -2.46
N THR A 44 8.28 -7.82 -3.70
CA THR A 44 7.38 -8.57 -4.59
C THR A 44 7.07 -9.96 -4.03
N ALA A 45 8.06 -10.66 -3.48
CA ALA A 45 7.87 -11.95 -2.83
C ALA A 45 7.00 -11.81 -1.56
N CYS A 46 7.20 -10.77 -0.75
CA CYS A 46 6.34 -10.48 0.39
C CYS A 46 4.88 -10.27 -0.03
N MET A 47 4.63 -9.53 -1.11
CA MET A 47 3.30 -9.34 -1.69
C MET A 47 2.66 -10.66 -2.11
N ALA A 48 3.41 -11.53 -2.80
CA ALA A 48 2.93 -12.85 -3.19
C ALA A 48 2.56 -13.69 -1.96
N ASN A 49 3.41 -13.69 -0.93
CA ASN A 49 3.17 -14.44 0.30
C ASN A 49 1.92 -13.95 1.05
N ARG A 50 1.63 -12.64 1.07
CA ARG A 50 0.36 -12.11 1.61
C ARG A 50 -0.84 -12.63 0.86
N ARG A 51 -0.79 -12.64 -0.48
CA ARG A 51 -1.89 -13.15 -1.31
C ARG A 51 -2.12 -14.65 -1.08
N SER A 52 -1.04 -15.43 -1.01
CA SER A 52 -1.11 -16.86 -0.70
C SER A 52 -1.71 -17.11 0.68
N LEU A 53 -1.27 -16.36 1.70
CA LEU A 53 -1.80 -16.48 3.05
C LEU A 53 -3.28 -16.06 3.14
N LEU A 54 -3.69 -15.03 2.39
CA LEU A 54 -5.10 -14.61 2.32
C LEU A 54 -5.96 -15.69 1.65
N ALA A 55 -5.51 -16.24 0.53
CA ALA A 55 -6.21 -17.33 -0.15
C ALA A 55 -6.33 -18.56 0.75
N ALA A 56 -5.28 -18.90 1.48
CA ALA A 56 -5.29 -20.00 2.44
C ALA A 56 -6.25 -19.75 3.60
N PHE A 57 -6.27 -18.54 4.15
CA PHE A 57 -7.22 -18.14 5.18
C PHE A 57 -8.66 -18.32 4.70
N ARG A 58 -9.01 -17.80 3.52
CA ARG A 58 -10.36 -17.95 2.96
C ARG A 58 -10.71 -19.41 2.68
N THR A 59 -9.75 -20.21 2.25
CA THR A 59 -9.95 -21.64 2.05
C THR A 59 -10.24 -22.33 3.39
N SER A 60 -9.51 -22.00 4.45
CA SER A 60 -9.75 -22.55 5.79
C SER A 60 -11.11 -22.16 6.37
N GLU A 61 -11.56 -20.92 6.14
CA GLU A 61 -12.89 -20.44 6.49
C GLU A 61 -13.98 -21.27 5.77
N MET A 62 -13.81 -21.51 4.47
CA MET A 62 -14.77 -22.30 3.68
C MET A 62 -14.81 -23.79 4.07
N LEU A 63 -13.66 -24.37 4.42
CA LEU A 63 -13.56 -25.78 4.84
C LEU A 63 -14.10 -26.00 6.25
N ASN A 64 -14.02 -24.99 7.12
CA ASN A 64 -14.51 -25.04 8.49
C ASN A 64 -15.31 -23.78 8.87
N PRO A 65 -16.53 -23.60 8.35
CA PRO A 65 -17.31 -22.37 8.55
C PRO A 65 -17.75 -22.12 9.99
N GLY A 66 -17.73 -23.15 10.85
CA GLY A 66 -18.00 -23.03 12.29
C GLY A 66 -16.75 -22.86 13.16
N GLY A 67 -15.56 -22.80 12.55
CA GLY A 67 -14.28 -22.64 13.24
C GLY A 67 -14.12 -21.26 13.86
N SER A 68 -13.18 -21.14 14.80
CA SER A 68 -12.77 -19.83 15.31
C SER A 68 -11.81 -19.13 14.34
N GLU A 69 -11.70 -17.80 14.43
CA GLU A 69 -10.72 -17.03 13.65
C GLU A 69 -9.30 -17.59 13.83
N GLN A 70 -8.96 -18.02 15.04
CA GLN A 70 -7.65 -18.59 15.36
C GLN A 70 -7.42 -19.94 14.65
N ASP A 71 -8.45 -20.76 14.48
CA ASP A 71 -8.33 -22.03 13.75
C ASP A 71 -8.01 -21.78 12.27
N TRP A 72 -8.71 -20.81 11.67
CA TRP A 72 -8.46 -20.39 10.29
C TRP A 72 -7.05 -19.81 10.10
N ILE A 73 -6.58 -18.99 11.04
CA ILE A 73 -5.21 -18.48 11.04
C ILE A 73 -4.20 -19.63 11.11
N ASN A 74 -4.42 -20.60 12.01
CA ASN A 74 -3.52 -21.74 12.19
C ASN A 74 -3.41 -22.59 10.93
N ASP A 75 -4.54 -22.88 10.27
CA ASP A 75 -4.55 -23.69 9.06
C ASP A 75 -3.99 -22.93 7.86
N ALA A 76 -4.28 -21.63 7.75
CA ALA A 76 -3.69 -20.77 6.74
C ALA A 76 -2.16 -20.73 6.87
N ALA A 77 -1.66 -20.51 8.09
CA ALA A 77 -0.23 -20.45 8.36
C ALA A 77 0.48 -21.77 8.05
N LYS A 78 -0.11 -22.92 8.40
CA LYS A 78 0.45 -24.24 8.04
C LYS A 78 0.62 -24.39 6.52
N SER A 79 -0.35 -23.94 5.73
CA SER A 79 -0.30 -24.07 4.26
C SER A 79 0.81 -23.25 3.60
N VAL A 80 1.31 -22.23 4.29
CA VAL A 80 2.42 -21.38 3.82
C VAL A 80 3.70 -21.60 4.64
N GLU A 81 3.76 -22.66 5.44
CA GLU A 81 4.89 -22.99 6.33
C GLU A 81 5.24 -21.86 7.32
N GLY A 82 4.23 -21.09 7.74
CA GLY A 82 4.35 -20.00 8.69
C GLY A 82 4.17 -20.42 10.16
N THR A 83 4.78 -19.68 11.07
CA THR A 83 4.64 -19.86 12.52
C THR A 83 3.66 -18.84 13.11
N VAL A 84 2.69 -19.30 13.88
CA VAL A 84 1.60 -18.47 14.43
C VAL A 84 1.89 -17.98 15.84
N ASN A 85 1.55 -16.72 16.11
CA ASN A 85 1.42 -16.16 17.44
C ASN A 85 0.19 -15.25 17.48
N GLY A 86 -0.93 -15.74 18.02
CA GLY A 86 -2.23 -15.05 17.95
C GLY A 86 -2.63 -14.82 16.49
N ASN A 87 -2.89 -13.57 16.13
CA ASN A 87 -3.22 -13.16 14.76
C ASN A 87 -2.00 -12.88 13.86
N GLN A 88 -0.80 -13.21 14.32
CA GLN A 88 0.43 -12.97 13.58
C GLN A 88 1.01 -14.26 12.99
N VAL A 89 1.53 -14.17 11.77
CA VAL A 89 2.24 -15.25 11.07
C VAL A 89 3.65 -14.80 10.74
N SER A 90 4.65 -15.56 11.16
CA SER A 90 6.07 -15.28 10.97
C SER A 90 6.77 -16.39 10.16
N GLY A 91 8.00 -16.15 9.72
CA GLY A 91 8.81 -17.14 8.99
C GLY A 91 8.66 -17.11 7.47
N ILE A 92 7.64 -16.43 6.93
CA ILE A 92 7.37 -16.40 5.49
C ILE A 92 7.85 -15.11 4.80
N CYS A 93 8.24 -14.07 5.55
CA CYS A 93 8.70 -12.81 4.97
C CYS A 93 10.19 -12.88 4.59
N PRO A 94 10.60 -12.52 3.35
CA PRO A 94 12.01 -12.53 2.94
C PRO A 94 12.94 -11.57 3.72
N GLU A 95 12.37 -10.62 4.47
CA GLU A 95 13.12 -9.70 5.35
C GLU A 95 12.88 -9.98 6.83
N GLY A 96 12.28 -11.12 7.18
CA GLY A 96 11.97 -11.48 8.56
C GLY A 96 10.85 -10.63 9.18
N GLY A 97 9.99 -10.03 8.37
CA GLY A 97 8.76 -9.40 8.82
C GLY A 97 7.72 -10.40 9.34
N THR A 98 6.83 -9.88 10.16
CA THR A 98 5.66 -10.58 10.68
C THR A 98 4.42 -10.11 9.94
N TYR A 99 3.61 -11.06 9.50
CA TYR A 99 2.31 -10.79 8.91
C TYR A 99 1.27 -10.70 10.01
N THR A 100 0.38 -9.71 9.98
CA THR A 100 -0.75 -9.60 10.90
C THR A 100 -2.03 -9.78 10.11
N ILE A 101 -2.83 -10.78 10.50
CA ILE A 101 -4.15 -11.07 9.94
C ILE A 101 -5.18 -10.34 10.79
N THR A 102 -6.14 -9.66 10.16
CA THR A 102 -7.23 -8.99 10.88
C THR A 102 -8.54 -9.32 10.18
N LEU A 103 -9.44 -10.01 10.89
CA LEU A 103 -10.81 -10.24 10.47
C LEU A 103 -11.71 -9.11 10.99
N PHE A 104 -12.46 -8.48 10.10
CA PHE A 104 -13.45 -7.46 10.43
C PHE A 104 -14.85 -8.06 10.51
N LYS A 105 -15.77 -7.39 11.23
CA LYS A 105 -17.15 -7.84 11.47
C LYS A 105 -17.98 -8.03 10.19
N ASP A 106 -17.59 -7.36 9.12
CA ASP A 106 -18.18 -7.40 7.78
C ASP A 106 -17.51 -8.46 6.87
N ASN A 107 -16.83 -9.42 7.49
CA ASN A 107 -16.12 -10.53 6.87
C ASN A 107 -15.03 -10.16 5.86
N THR A 108 -14.30 -9.06 6.05
CA THR A 108 -13.01 -8.89 5.35
C THR A 108 -11.86 -9.29 6.20
N VAL A 109 -10.87 -9.83 5.50
CA VAL A 109 -9.57 -10.20 6.04
C VAL A 109 -8.54 -9.28 5.42
N THR A 110 -7.78 -8.57 6.24
CA THR A 110 -6.57 -7.86 5.81
C THR A 110 -5.34 -8.59 6.31
N ILE A 111 -4.27 -8.56 5.51
CA ILE A 111 -2.97 -9.11 5.87
C ILE A 111 -1.92 -8.03 5.65
N THR A 112 -1.31 -7.55 6.73
CA THR A 112 -0.26 -6.53 6.69
C THR A 112 1.09 -7.16 7.05
N CYS A 113 2.20 -6.57 6.58
CA CYS A 113 3.56 -7.01 6.95
C CYS A 113 4.27 -5.91 7.74
N SER A 114 4.97 -6.25 8.82
CA SER A 114 5.70 -5.28 9.65
C SER A 114 6.97 -4.71 9.02
N LYS A 115 7.49 -5.31 7.95
CA LYS A 115 8.69 -4.84 7.22
C LYS A 115 8.37 -4.24 5.86
N HIS A 116 7.29 -4.71 5.25
CA HIS A 116 6.79 -4.25 3.95
C HIS A 116 5.43 -3.63 4.21
N THR A 117 5.44 -2.36 4.63
CA THR A 117 4.30 -1.50 4.36
C THR A 117 4.21 -1.37 2.86
N ASP A 118 3.02 -1.49 2.27
CA ASP A 118 2.83 -1.22 0.85
C ASP A 118 3.61 0.07 0.49
N ASP A 119 4.54 -0.02 -0.45
CA ASP A 119 5.13 1.17 -1.03
C ASP A 119 3.98 2.08 -1.48
N ALA A 120 4.17 3.40 -1.33
CA ALA A 120 3.13 4.39 -1.60
C ALA A 120 2.44 4.16 -2.96
N GLU A 121 3.20 3.62 -3.91
CA GLU A 121 2.79 3.29 -5.27
C GLU A 121 1.93 2.04 -5.36
N THR A 122 2.27 0.92 -4.73
CA THR A 122 1.37 -0.24 -4.67
C THR A 122 0.10 0.08 -3.89
N PHE A 123 0.21 0.82 -2.78
CA PHE A 123 -0.94 1.21 -1.99
C PHE A 123 -1.89 2.09 -2.81
N ALA A 124 -1.37 3.13 -3.47
CA ALA A 124 -2.16 3.98 -4.34
C ALA A 124 -2.77 3.20 -5.51
N SER A 125 -2.00 2.34 -6.17
CA SER A 125 -2.49 1.53 -7.29
C SER A 125 -3.65 0.63 -6.86
N ASN A 126 -3.49 -0.13 -5.77
CA ASN A 126 -4.53 -1.00 -5.25
C ASN A 126 -5.75 -0.20 -4.77
N MET A 127 -5.54 0.90 -4.03
CA MET A 127 -6.63 1.75 -3.56
C MET A 127 -7.42 2.36 -4.71
N GLY A 128 -6.73 2.98 -5.68
CA GLY A 128 -7.36 3.61 -6.83
C GLY A 128 -8.14 2.59 -7.64
N GLU A 129 -7.54 1.42 -7.92
CA GLU A 129 -8.21 0.34 -8.64
C GLU A 129 -9.47 -0.14 -7.90
N ILE A 130 -9.37 -0.39 -6.59
CA ILE A 130 -10.49 -0.86 -5.77
C ILE A 130 -11.59 0.20 -5.69
N ILE A 131 -11.26 1.47 -5.44
CA ILE A 131 -12.23 2.57 -5.40
C ILE A 131 -12.95 2.67 -6.75
N ILE A 132 -12.20 2.70 -7.86
CA ILE A 132 -12.75 2.93 -9.19
C ILE A 132 -13.61 1.76 -9.66
N LYS A 133 -13.18 0.50 -9.45
CA LYS A 133 -13.99 -0.68 -9.79
C LYS A 133 -15.31 -0.75 -9.03
N ASN A 134 -15.32 -0.28 -7.78
CA ASN A 134 -16.52 -0.31 -6.93
C ASN A 134 -17.27 1.02 -6.89
N ILE A 135 -16.86 2.03 -7.67
CA ILE A 135 -17.36 3.41 -7.55
C ILE A 135 -18.85 3.57 -7.85
N SER A 136 -19.40 2.66 -8.64
CA SER A 136 -20.84 2.58 -8.93
C SER A 136 -21.64 1.91 -7.80
N GLN A 137 -20.98 1.12 -6.97
CA GLN A 137 -21.56 0.37 -5.85
C GLN A 137 -21.40 1.08 -4.50
N ILE A 138 -20.54 2.12 -4.44
CA ILE A 138 -20.38 2.96 -3.25
C ILE A 138 -21.51 3.99 -3.24
N THR A 139 -22.42 3.82 -2.29
CA THR A 139 -23.59 4.67 -2.09
C THR A 139 -23.65 5.17 -0.65
N ARG A 140 -24.26 6.32 -0.44
CA ARG A 140 -24.56 6.85 0.90
C ARG A 140 -26.02 7.26 0.99
N GLN A 141 -26.57 7.24 2.20
CA GLN A 141 -27.85 7.91 2.48
C GLN A 141 -27.58 9.39 2.78
N THR A 142 -28.34 10.27 2.15
CA THR A 142 -28.32 11.70 2.42
C THR A 142 -29.24 12.03 3.60
N SER A 143 -29.08 13.23 4.15
CA SER A 143 -29.92 13.77 5.24
C SER A 143 -31.42 13.81 4.90
N ASP A 144 -31.75 13.87 3.61
CA ASP A 144 -33.14 13.78 3.09
C ASP A 144 -33.67 12.33 2.98
N GLY A 145 -32.90 11.32 3.40
CA GLY A 145 -33.25 9.90 3.34
C GLY A 145 -33.07 9.25 1.95
N ASN A 146 -32.58 9.99 0.96
CA ASN A 146 -32.33 9.49 -0.39
C ASN A 146 -30.97 8.79 -0.49
N THR A 147 -30.83 7.85 -1.42
CA THR A 147 -29.53 7.22 -1.70
C THR A 147 -28.82 7.94 -2.85
N GLN A 148 -27.59 8.39 -2.62
CA GLN A 148 -26.74 8.98 -3.65
C GLN A 148 -25.58 8.03 -3.98
N ALA A 149 -25.22 7.91 -5.26
CA ALA A 149 -24.08 7.14 -5.71
C ALA A 149 -22.81 8.01 -5.82
N LEU A 150 -21.65 7.44 -5.45
CA LEU A 150 -20.36 8.12 -5.47
C LEU A 150 -19.99 8.61 -6.88
N THR A 151 -20.32 7.81 -7.89
CA THR A 151 -20.11 8.15 -9.31
C THR A 151 -20.78 9.47 -9.69
N GLU A 152 -21.96 9.77 -9.15
CA GLU A 152 -22.71 10.99 -9.47
C GLU A 152 -22.14 12.19 -8.71
N TYR A 153 -21.79 12.00 -7.44
CA TYR A 153 -21.17 13.05 -6.63
C TYR A 153 -19.89 13.60 -7.28
N LEU A 154 -19.00 12.71 -7.73
CA LEU A 154 -17.72 13.10 -8.33
C LEU A 154 -17.85 13.80 -9.70
N LYS A 155 -18.98 13.67 -10.41
CA LYS A 155 -19.21 14.38 -11.69
C LYS A 155 -19.35 15.89 -11.51
N ASN A 156 -19.74 16.36 -10.33
CA ASN A 156 -20.03 17.77 -10.06
C ASN A 156 -18.77 18.59 -9.71
N GLY A 157 -17.61 18.19 -10.19
CA GLY A 157 -16.32 18.81 -9.84
C GLY A 157 -15.92 18.63 -8.37
N LYS A 158 -16.60 17.74 -7.65
CA LYS A 158 -16.36 17.49 -6.23
C LYS A 158 -15.23 16.47 -6.04
N GLN A 159 -14.56 16.58 -4.90
CA GLN A 159 -13.47 15.69 -4.47
C GLN A 159 -13.81 15.05 -3.12
N ILE A 160 -13.10 13.97 -2.79
CA ILE A 160 -13.19 13.29 -1.49
C ILE A 160 -11.78 13.07 -0.98
N ASP A 161 -11.56 13.29 0.31
CA ASP A 161 -10.28 13.08 0.97
C ASP A 161 -10.39 12.06 2.13
N SER A 162 -9.29 11.40 2.44
CA SER A 162 -9.04 10.55 3.62
C SER A 162 -9.54 11.08 4.96
N ASP A 163 -9.60 12.40 5.14
CA ASP A 163 -10.10 13.06 6.35
C ASP A 163 -11.30 14.00 6.03
N SER A 164 -11.93 13.87 4.86
CA SER A 164 -13.18 14.61 4.53
C SER A 164 -14.38 14.06 5.32
N PRO A 165 -15.14 14.89 6.04
CA PRO A 165 -16.52 14.59 6.36
C PRO A 165 -17.39 15.13 5.25
N GLU A 166 -18.55 14.52 5.06
CA GLU A 166 -19.55 15.15 4.20
C GLU A 166 -20.48 16.06 4.98
N GLU A 167 -20.70 15.80 6.26
CA GLU A 167 -21.37 16.71 7.18
C GLU A 167 -20.67 16.52 8.52
N ALA A 168 -19.88 17.50 8.97
CA ALA A 168 -19.09 17.37 10.19
C ALA A 168 -20.01 17.27 11.41
N PHE A 169 -20.24 16.02 11.85
CA PHE A 169 -20.58 15.64 13.22
C PHE A 169 -21.76 16.40 13.85
N ASN A 170 -22.96 16.26 13.29
CA ASN A 170 -24.17 16.39 14.12
C ASN A 170 -25.38 15.69 13.52
N SER A 171 -26.13 15.00 14.39
CA SER A 171 -27.44 14.36 14.16
C SER A 171 -27.48 13.09 13.31
N GLY A 172 -27.23 11.94 13.95
CA GLY A 172 -28.05 10.73 13.78
C GLY A 172 -27.88 9.90 12.50
N ILE A 173 -27.87 10.48 11.29
CA ILE A 173 -27.83 9.74 10.02
C ILE A 173 -27.25 10.62 8.90
N THR A 174 -25.92 10.66 8.75
CA THR A 174 -25.26 10.94 7.45
C THR A 174 -23.84 10.37 7.44
N GLU A 175 -23.62 9.25 6.73
CA GLU A 175 -22.29 8.67 6.53
C GLU A 175 -21.47 9.55 5.57
N SER A 176 -20.25 9.95 5.93
CA SER A 176 -19.37 10.64 4.97
C SER A 176 -18.93 9.68 3.86
N TRP A 177 -18.62 10.18 2.66
CA TRP A 177 -18.03 9.36 1.60
C TRP A 177 -16.79 8.61 2.07
N THR A 178 -15.94 9.28 2.85
CA THR A 178 -14.75 8.65 3.42
C THR A 178 -15.13 7.49 4.34
N HIS A 179 -16.19 7.63 5.13
CA HIS A 179 -16.73 6.55 5.94
C HIS A 179 -17.34 5.43 5.08
N ALA A 180 -18.13 5.76 4.06
CA ALA A 180 -18.73 4.79 3.14
C ALA A 180 -17.66 4.02 2.34
N ILE A 181 -16.61 4.71 1.89
CA ILE A 181 -15.43 4.14 1.24
C ILE A 181 -14.67 3.26 2.24
N ASN A 182 -14.41 3.73 3.46
CA ASN A 182 -13.71 2.93 4.47
C ASN A 182 -14.51 1.71 4.90
N GLN A 183 -15.83 1.78 5.02
CA GLN A 183 -16.67 0.60 5.30
C GLN A 183 -16.68 -0.38 4.13
N LYS A 184 -16.85 0.11 2.90
CA LYS A 184 -16.92 -0.75 1.71
C LYS A 184 -15.57 -1.37 1.34
N LEU A 185 -14.49 -0.60 1.48
CA LEU A 185 -13.16 -0.93 0.98
C LEU A 185 -12.16 -1.26 2.09
N LYS A 186 -12.54 -1.04 3.36
CA LYS A 186 -11.86 -1.50 4.56
C LYS A 186 -10.41 -1.04 4.62
N LEU A 187 -10.28 0.26 4.33
CA LEU A 187 -9.02 0.96 4.28
C LEU A 187 -8.56 1.32 5.70
N THR A 188 -7.31 0.98 6.02
CA THR A 188 -6.62 1.47 7.21
C THR A 188 -5.28 2.04 6.79
N SER A 189 -5.19 3.36 6.63
CA SER A 189 -3.95 4.03 6.25
C SER A 189 -3.74 5.30 7.06
N SER A 190 -2.50 5.53 7.46
CA SER A 190 -2.05 6.78 8.09
C SER A 190 -1.70 7.85 7.05
N ARG A 191 -1.80 7.55 5.75
CA ARG A 191 -1.55 8.48 4.65
C ARG A 191 -2.80 9.28 4.30
N MET A 192 -2.61 10.55 3.98
CA MET A 192 -3.70 11.33 3.41
C MET A 192 -3.82 11.05 1.91
N TRP A 193 -5.06 11.03 1.43
CA TRP A 193 -5.37 10.89 0.03
C TRP A 193 -6.55 11.75 -0.36
N MET A 194 -6.61 12.18 -1.63
CA MET A 194 -7.74 12.88 -2.21
C MET A 194 -8.03 12.30 -3.59
N ILE A 195 -9.29 11.99 -3.91
CA ILE A 195 -9.73 11.52 -5.22
C ILE A 195 -10.75 12.47 -5.84
N LYS A 196 -10.65 12.67 -7.16
CA LYS A 196 -11.63 13.41 -7.96
C LYS A 196 -11.79 12.80 -9.36
N LYS A 197 -12.89 13.15 -10.03
CA LYS A 197 -13.09 12.83 -11.45
C LYS A 197 -12.53 13.96 -12.33
N SER A 198 -11.90 13.60 -13.44
CA SER A 198 -11.39 14.52 -14.45
C SER A 198 -11.70 13.97 -15.84
N GLY A 199 -12.78 14.47 -16.45
CA GLY A 199 -13.34 13.88 -17.67
C GLY A 199 -13.71 12.41 -17.47
N ASP A 200 -13.18 11.53 -18.32
CA ASP A 200 -13.38 10.07 -18.23
C ASP A 200 -12.42 9.38 -17.25
N SER A 201 -11.41 10.09 -16.76
CA SER A 201 -10.38 9.56 -15.86
C SER A 201 -10.64 9.95 -14.40
N TYR A 202 -9.95 9.27 -13.49
CA TYR A 202 -9.91 9.64 -12.07
C TYR A 202 -8.49 10.07 -11.69
N ILE A 203 -8.38 11.05 -10.79
CA ILE A 203 -7.11 11.53 -10.27
C ILE A 203 -7.10 11.32 -8.77
N MET A 204 -6.02 10.74 -8.24
CA MET A 204 -5.77 10.60 -6.82
C MET A 204 -4.48 11.30 -6.44
N TYR A 205 -4.52 12.11 -5.40
CA TYR A 205 -3.35 12.67 -4.72
C TYR A 205 -3.12 11.85 -3.45
N MET A 206 -1.86 11.55 -3.13
CA MET A 206 -1.51 10.83 -1.91
C MET A 206 -0.21 11.37 -1.29
N THR A 207 -0.16 11.48 0.02
CA THR A 207 1.06 11.92 0.73
C THR A 207 2.20 10.91 0.63
N GLU A 208 3.41 11.44 0.51
CA GLU A 208 4.63 10.65 0.65
C GLU A 208 4.85 10.30 2.14
N GLY A 209 4.84 9.00 2.44
CA GLY A 209 4.87 8.50 3.82
C GLY A 209 3.59 8.75 4.61
N THR A 210 3.67 8.54 5.92
CA THR A 210 2.58 8.68 6.90
C THR A 210 2.40 10.12 7.39
N VAL A 211 2.83 11.09 6.60
CA VAL A 211 2.85 12.50 7.00
C VAL A 211 1.43 13.05 6.97
N LYS A 212 0.94 13.46 8.15
CA LYS A 212 -0.28 14.26 8.28
C LYS A 212 0.12 15.73 8.51
N PRO A 213 -0.41 16.68 7.74
CA PRO A 213 -0.19 18.10 7.96
C PRO A 213 -0.75 18.53 9.30
N THR A 214 -0.12 19.52 9.93
CA THR A 214 -0.48 19.97 11.30
C THR A 214 -1.16 21.33 11.33
N SER A 215 -1.26 22.03 10.19
CA SER A 215 -1.85 23.37 10.08
C SER A 215 -2.43 23.62 8.70
N SER A 216 -3.52 24.41 8.62
CA SER A 216 -4.08 24.91 7.36
C SER A 216 -3.10 25.82 6.62
N GLY A 217 -3.13 25.80 5.29
CA GLY A 217 -2.26 26.59 4.42
C GLY A 217 -0.87 26.01 4.20
N GLN A 218 -0.52 24.91 4.86
CA GLN A 218 0.72 24.17 4.61
C GLN A 218 0.70 23.58 3.19
N THR A 219 1.79 23.81 2.44
CA THR A 219 2.04 23.11 1.18
C THR A 219 2.59 21.72 1.47
N VAL A 220 2.02 20.71 0.80
CA VAL A 220 2.35 19.29 1.01
C VAL A 220 2.72 18.68 -0.34
N THR A 221 3.88 18.04 -0.40
CA THR A 221 4.30 17.24 -1.54
C THR A 221 3.51 15.93 -1.56
N VAL A 222 2.87 15.67 -2.70
CA VAL A 222 2.05 14.48 -2.91
C VAL A 222 2.44 13.80 -4.20
N THR A 223 2.20 12.49 -4.28
CA THR A 223 2.20 11.77 -5.55
C THR A 223 0.81 11.84 -6.16
N LYS A 224 0.74 12.28 -7.42
CA LYS A 224 -0.47 12.34 -8.24
C LYS A 224 -0.53 11.11 -9.14
N TYR A 225 -1.61 10.36 -9.03
CA TYR A 225 -1.93 9.19 -9.86
C TYR A 225 -3.12 9.52 -10.75
N THR A 226 -2.97 9.30 -12.05
CA THR A 226 -4.09 9.34 -12.99
C THR A 226 -4.50 7.91 -13.32
N TYR A 227 -5.78 7.60 -13.26
CA TYR A 227 -6.33 6.27 -13.52
C TYR A 227 -7.24 6.28 -14.74
N ASN A 228 -7.21 5.16 -15.47
CA ASN A 228 -8.21 4.85 -16.46
C ASN A 228 -9.57 4.53 -15.80
N SER A 229 -10.63 4.46 -16.60
CA SER A 229 -11.98 4.12 -16.13
C SER A 229 -12.10 2.72 -15.53
N ASP A 230 -11.17 1.82 -15.83
CA ASP A 230 -11.08 0.46 -15.29
C ASP A 230 -10.28 0.36 -13.98
N GLY A 231 -9.72 1.47 -13.50
CA GLY A 231 -8.93 1.55 -12.28
C GLY A 231 -7.43 1.29 -12.46
N SER A 232 -6.95 1.01 -13.68
CA SER A 232 -5.51 0.88 -13.95
C SER A 232 -4.80 2.23 -13.93
N VAL A 233 -3.56 2.26 -13.41
CA VAL A 233 -2.74 3.49 -13.36
C VAL A 233 -2.32 3.87 -14.78
N LYS A 234 -2.71 5.06 -15.22
CA LYS A 234 -2.36 5.67 -16.51
C LYS A 234 -1.06 6.48 -16.43
N SER A 235 -0.87 7.24 -15.35
CA SER A 235 0.36 8.01 -15.12
C SER A 235 0.58 8.30 -13.65
N LYS A 236 1.84 8.58 -13.30
CA LYS A 236 2.30 8.97 -11.96
C LYS A 236 3.24 10.15 -12.07
N GLU A 237 3.02 11.19 -11.26
CA GLU A 237 3.87 12.38 -11.20
C GLU A 237 3.88 12.98 -9.79
N THR A 238 4.88 13.79 -9.48
CA THR A 238 4.93 14.56 -8.22
C THR A 238 4.12 15.84 -8.39
N ALA A 239 3.34 16.20 -7.37
CA ALA A 239 2.54 17.43 -7.34
C ALA A 239 2.61 18.09 -5.95
N GLU A 240 2.18 19.35 -5.89
CA GLU A 240 1.99 20.08 -4.64
C GLU A 240 0.52 20.40 -4.44
N VAL A 241 0.05 20.16 -3.22
CA VAL A 241 -1.29 20.53 -2.76
C VAL A 241 -1.16 21.43 -1.53
N THR A 242 -2.19 22.22 -1.26
CA THR A 242 -2.32 22.96 0.00
C THR A 242 -3.28 22.27 0.93
N THR A 243 -3.21 22.62 2.20
CA THR A 243 -4.13 22.14 3.23
C THR A 243 -5.17 23.18 3.54
N ALA A 244 -6.40 22.75 3.79
CA ALA A 244 -7.47 23.60 4.29
C ALA A 244 -8.02 23.01 5.59
N SER A 245 -8.20 23.87 6.59
CA SER A 245 -9.00 23.54 7.78
C SER A 245 -10.48 23.66 7.44
N ILE A 246 -11.27 22.68 7.87
CA ILE A 246 -12.73 22.78 7.86
C ILE A 246 -13.24 22.48 9.28
N GLY A 247 -14.12 23.34 9.80
CA GLY A 247 -14.64 23.31 11.17
C GLY A 247 -14.01 24.36 12.11
N SER A 248 -14.61 24.55 13.30
CA SER A 248 -14.10 25.39 14.39
C SER A 248 -14.06 24.60 15.71
N GLY A 249 -13.01 24.79 16.51
CA GLY A 249 -12.87 24.12 17.83
C GLY A 249 -12.36 22.66 17.77
N SER A 250 -12.80 21.82 18.71
CA SER A 250 -12.35 20.41 18.90
C SER A 250 -12.73 19.43 17.78
N SER A 251 -13.45 19.91 16.76
CA SER A 251 -13.89 19.14 15.60
C SER A 251 -13.21 19.57 14.29
N ALA A 252 -12.11 20.32 14.38
CA ALA A 252 -11.35 20.77 13.20
C ALA A 252 -10.53 19.62 12.60
N TYR A 253 -10.61 19.45 11.28
CA TYR A 253 -9.83 18.48 10.51
C TYR A 253 -9.20 19.16 9.29
N ILE A 254 -8.10 18.58 8.82
CA ILE A 254 -7.32 19.09 7.69
C ILE A 254 -7.61 18.26 6.45
N VAL A 255 -7.92 18.92 5.35
CA VAL A 255 -8.11 18.27 4.04
C VAL A 255 -7.08 18.79 3.03
N LEU A 256 -6.75 17.98 2.03
CA LEU A 256 -5.96 18.42 0.90
C LEU A 256 -6.83 19.24 -0.07
N LYS A 257 -6.22 20.22 -0.75
CA LYS A 257 -6.79 20.99 -1.85
C LYS A 257 -5.71 21.27 -2.89
N GLU A 258 -6.07 21.22 -4.17
CA GLU A 258 -5.18 21.73 -5.21
C GLU A 258 -4.86 23.21 -4.96
N LYS A 259 -3.64 23.61 -5.34
CA LYS A 259 -3.24 25.02 -5.34
C LYS A 259 -4.09 25.85 -6.28
#